data_AF-A0A8S3GSF9-F1
#
_entry.id   AF-A0A8S3GSF9-F1
#
_cell.length_a   1.000
_cell.length_b   1.000
_cell.length_c   1.000
_cell.angle_alpha   90.00
_cell.angle_beta   90.00
_cell.angle_gamma   90.00
#
_symmetry.space_group_name_H-M   'P 1'
#
loop_
_entity.id
_entity.type
_entity.pdbx_description
1 polymer ?
#
loop_
_entity_poly.entity_id
_entity_poly.type
_entity_poly.pdbx_seq_one_letter_code
_entity_poly.pdbx_strand_id
1 'polypeptide(L)'
;MKESASDVLDELFVYFEDNFIGRTMARNRRRNPRFSISMWNCFSRVDLDLPRTNNAVDGWHNTFHNVVGNQPSIYKFLKDIIREEHNTTITWNQVLAGTQTKNKRKKYEKIDERIKIM
;
A
#
# COMPACT_ATOMS: atom_id res chain seq x y z
N MET A 1 -6.62 43.10 7.14
CA MET A 1 -7.83 42.32 6.80
C MET A 1 -7.49 40.88 7.12
N LYS A 2 -8.06 40.28 8.18
CA LYS A 2 -7.80 38.88 8.50
C LYS A 2 -8.73 38.03 7.63
N GLU A 3 -8.20 37.09 6.87
CA GLU A 3 -9.02 36.09 6.18
C GLU A 3 -9.94 35.40 7.19
N SER A 4 -11.20 35.19 6.81
CA SER A 4 -12.12 34.44 7.64
C SER A 4 -11.75 32.95 7.58
N ALA A 5 -12.07 32.19 8.62
CA ALA A 5 -11.82 30.74 8.62
C ALA A 5 -12.51 30.00 7.46
N SER A 6 -13.58 30.59 6.88
CA SER A 6 -14.25 30.05 5.69
C SER A 6 -13.37 30.15 4.45
N ASP A 7 -12.70 31.29 4.26
CA ASP A 7 -11.89 31.55 3.06
C ASP A 7 -10.70 30.58 2.99
N VAL A 8 -10.09 30.30 4.15
CA VAL A 8 -8.97 29.34 4.28
C VAL A 8 -9.42 27.91 3.97
N LEU A 9 -10.63 27.53 4.39
CA LEU A 9 -11.16 26.19 4.11
C LEU A 9 -11.52 26.03 2.62
N ASP A 10 -12.07 27.07 2.00
CA ASP A 10 -12.37 27.06 0.57
C ASP A 10 -11.10 26.91 -0.27
N GLU A 11 -10.02 27.62 0.08
CA GLU A 11 -8.73 27.47 -0.58
C GLU A 11 -8.16 26.04 -0.40
N LEU A 12 -8.27 25.47 0.80
CA LEU A 12 -7.85 24.10 1.07
C LEU A 12 -8.63 23.07 0.24
N PHE A 13 -9.95 23.24 0.11
CA PHE A 13 -10.77 22.34 -0.71
C PHE A 13 -10.40 22.44 -2.18
N VAL A 14 -10.24 23.67 -2.70
CA VAL A 14 -9.81 23.88 -4.09
C VAL A 14 -8.46 23.21 -4.36
N TYR A 15 -7.51 23.37 -3.43
CA TYR A 15 -6.22 22.71 -3.50
C TYR A 15 -6.37 21.18 -3.53
N PHE A 16 -7.16 20.61 -2.61
CA PHE A 16 -7.32 19.16 -2.51
C PHE A 16 -8.01 18.57 -3.75
N GLU A 17 -9.06 19.23 -4.25
CA GLU A 17 -9.76 18.81 -5.46
C GLU A 17 -8.83 18.85 -6.69
N ASP A 18 -8.01 19.88 -6.86
CA ASP A 18 -7.09 19.94 -8.01
C ASP A 18 -6.00 18.87 -7.96
N ASN A 19 -5.50 18.58 -6.76
CA ASN A 19 -4.35 17.71 -6.62
C ASN A 19 -4.75 16.22 -6.57
N PHE A 20 -5.87 15.85 -5.95
CA PHE A 20 -6.13 14.45 -5.59
C PHE A 20 -7.44 13.86 -6.15
N ILE A 21 -8.52 14.64 -6.29
CA ILE A 21 -9.84 14.12 -6.70
C ILE A 21 -10.17 14.46 -8.16
N GLY A 22 -9.93 15.71 -8.55
CA GLY A 22 -10.38 16.31 -9.79
C GLY A 22 -11.59 17.23 -9.58
N ARG A 23 -11.43 18.53 -9.87
CA ARG A 23 -12.51 19.53 -9.80
C ARG A 23 -13.69 19.15 -10.68
N THR A 24 -14.90 19.36 -10.17
CA THR A 24 -16.13 19.20 -10.93
C THR A 24 -16.28 20.35 -11.93
N MET A 25 -16.47 20.00 -13.19
CA MET A 25 -16.73 20.92 -14.29
C MET A 25 -18.20 20.85 -14.70
N ALA A 26 -18.63 21.80 -15.55
CA ALA A 26 -19.96 21.79 -16.12
C ALA A 26 -20.31 20.42 -16.76
N ARG A 27 -21.58 20.04 -16.68
CA ARG A 27 -22.10 18.76 -17.20
C ARG A 27 -21.55 17.51 -16.49
N ASN A 28 -21.30 17.57 -15.19
CA ASN A 28 -20.82 16.45 -14.36
C ASN A 28 -19.51 15.79 -14.83
N ARG A 29 -18.67 16.54 -15.55
CA ARG A 29 -17.31 16.07 -15.91
C ARG A 29 -16.36 16.42 -14.78
N ARG A 30 -15.36 15.58 -14.51
CA ARG A 30 -14.27 15.91 -13.58
C ARG A 30 -12.97 16.14 -14.33
N ARG A 31 -12.17 17.10 -13.88
CA ARG A 31 -10.83 17.32 -14.42
C ARG A 31 -9.93 16.22 -13.87
N ASN A 32 -8.94 15.77 -14.64
CA ASN A 32 -7.94 14.87 -14.09
C ASN A 32 -7.16 15.59 -12.97
N PRO A 33 -7.05 14.98 -11.78
CA PRO A 33 -6.22 15.54 -10.71
C PRO A 33 -4.74 15.50 -11.09
N ARG A 34 -3.91 16.35 -10.47
CA ARG A 34 -2.45 16.34 -10.66
C ARG A 34 -1.82 14.99 -10.27
N PHE A 35 -2.33 14.38 -9.21
CA PHE A 35 -1.97 13.04 -8.78
C PHE A 35 -3.17 12.13 -9.04
N SER A 36 -2.98 11.14 -9.92
CA SER A 36 -4.08 10.25 -10.30
C SER A 36 -4.64 9.50 -9.09
N ILE A 37 -5.95 9.26 -9.08
CA ILE A 37 -6.61 8.49 -8.01
C ILE A 37 -5.97 7.11 -7.87
N SER A 38 -5.61 6.48 -8.98
CA SER A 38 -4.92 5.18 -9.00
C SER A 38 -3.58 5.15 -8.29
N MET A 39 -2.92 6.31 -8.11
CA MET A 39 -1.62 6.40 -7.44
C MET A 39 -1.77 6.29 -5.91
N TRP A 40 -2.78 6.93 -5.33
CA TRP A 40 -2.95 7.02 -3.87
C TRP A 40 -4.05 6.11 -3.33
N ASN A 41 -5.00 5.72 -4.17
CA ASN A 41 -6.11 4.86 -3.80
C ASN A 41 -5.73 3.37 -3.94
N CYS A 42 -6.13 2.55 -2.97
CA CYS A 42 -5.82 1.11 -2.93
C CYS A 42 -6.95 0.22 -3.44
N PHE A 43 -8.01 0.78 -4.03
CA PHE A 43 -9.20 0.04 -4.50
C PHE A 43 -8.82 -1.06 -5.49
N SER A 44 -8.00 -0.75 -6.50
CA SER A 44 -7.55 -1.75 -7.49
C SER A 44 -6.79 -2.91 -6.85
N ARG A 45 -6.05 -2.66 -5.76
CA ARG A 45 -5.39 -3.73 -5.01
C ARG A 45 -6.40 -4.63 -4.32
N VAL A 46 -7.44 -4.05 -3.71
CA VAL A 46 -8.50 -4.84 -3.07
C VAL A 46 -9.25 -5.67 -4.09
N ASP A 47 -9.59 -5.09 -5.24
CA ASP A 47 -10.27 -5.77 -6.35
C ASP A 47 -9.47 -7.00 -6.84
N LEU A 48 -8.15 -6.85 -6.98
CA LEU A 48 -7.21 -7.90 -7.37
C LEU A 48 -6.79 -8.85 -6.22
N ASP A 49 -7.46 -8.80 -5.07
CA ASP A 49 -7.10 -9.60 -3.87
C ASP A 49 -5.65 -9.40 -3.36
N LEU A 50 -5.08 -8.23 -3.63
CA LEU A 50 -3.75 -7.83 -3.18
C LEU A 50 -3.80 -7.13 -1.81
N PRO A 51 -2.69 -7.16 -1.04
CA PRO A 51 -2.58 -6.38 0.19
C PRO A 51 -2.75 -4.87 -0.04
N ARG A 52 -3.61 -4.23 0.78
CA ARG A 52 -3.82 -2.77 0.79
C ARG A 52 -2.60 -1.97 1.24
N THR A 53 -1.75 -2.58 2.06
CA THR A 53 -0.57 -1.94 2.66
C THR A 53 0.67 -2.77 2.37
N ASN A 54 1.84 -2.14 2.37
CA ASN A 54 3.14 -2.78 2.30
C ASN A 54 3.61 -3.43 3.62
N ASN A 55 2.78 -3.49 4.67
CA ASN A 55 3.13 -4.07 5.98
C ASN A 55 3.86 -5.42 5.92
N ALA A 56 3.51 -6.30 4.97
CA ALA A 56 4.19 -7.58 4.80
C ALA A 56 5.65 -7.40 4.33
N VAL A 57 5.87 -6.48 3.40
CA VAL A 57 7.20 -6.10 2.89
C VAL A 57 8.00 -5.41 4.00
N ASP A 58 7.38 -4.49 4.75
CA ASP A 58 8.06 -3.81 5.86
C ASP A 58 8.42 -4.78 6.98
N GLY A 59 7.53 -5.73 7.29
CA GLY A 59 7.79 -6.79 8.27
C GLY A 59 8.90 -7.72 7.83
N TRP A 60 8.94 -8.10 6.55
CA TRP A 60 10.05 -8.86 5.96
C TRP A 60 11.35 -8.06 6.05
N HIS A 61 11.36 -6.81 5.60
CA HIS A 61 12.56 -5.97 5.59
C HIS A 61 13.10 -5.73 7.00
N ASN A 62 12.23 -5.51 7.99
CA ASN A 62 12.63 -5.40 9.39
C ASN A 62 13.25 -6.70 9.91
N THR A 63 12.66 -7.86 9.58
CA THR A 63 13.21 -9.17 9.96
C THR A 63 14.57 -9.39 9.31
N PHE A 64 14.68 -9.13 8.02
CA PHE A 64 15.92 -9.25 7.26
C PHE A 64 17.01 -8.32 7.79
N HIS A 65 16.67 -7.08 8.11
CA HIS A 65 17.59 -6.13 8.73
C HIS A 65 18.14 -6.67 10.05
N ASN A 66 17.30 -7.29 10.89
CA ASN A 66 17.74 -7.91 12.14
C ASN A 66 18.66 -9.12 11.92
N VAL A 67 18.49 -9.86 10.83
CA VAL A 67 19.32 -11.03 10.47
C VAL A 67 20.68 -10.59 9.92
N VAL A 68 20.68 -9.62 9.01
CA VAL A 68 21.88 -9.07 8.37
C VAL A 68 22.70 -8.27 9.39
N GLY A 69 22.04 -7.55 10.28
CA GLY A 69 22.65 -6.61 11.21
C GLY A 69 23.05 -5.29 10.56
N ASN A 70 23.58 -4.37 11.37
CA ASN A 70 24.00 -3.06 10.88
C ASN A 70 25.35 -3.14 10.16
N GLN A 71 25.47 -2.48 9.00
CA GLN A 71 26.71 -2.36 8.21
C GLN A 71 27.46 -3.68 7.97
N PRO A 72 26.82 -4.69 7.34
CA PRO A 72 27.48 -5.95 7.02
C PRO A 72 28.60 -5.75 5.97
N SER A 73 29.60 -6.62 5.98
CA SER A 73 30.46 -6.76 4.81
C SER A 73 29.66 -7.26 3.61
N ILE A 74 30.06 -6.88 2.40
CA ILE A 74 29.40 -7.33 1.15
C ILE A 74 29.28 -8.85 1.11
N TYR A 75 30.33 -9.57 1.53
CA TYR A 75 30.31 -11.03 1.57
C TYR A 75 29.27 -11.61 2.55
N LYS A 76 29.14 -11.03 3.76
CA LYS A 76 28.10 -11.45 4.71
C LYS A 76 26.71 -11.14 4.15
N PHE A 77 26.52 -9.94 3.62
CA PHE A 77 25.27 -9.52 3.02
C PHE A 77 24.81 -10.46 1.90
N LEU A 78 25.71 -10.82 0.98
CA LEU A 78 25.40 -11.77 -0.10
C LEU A 78 25.03 -13.16 0.44
N LYS A 79 25.73 -13.65 1.46
CA LYS A 79 25.37 -14.93 2.09
C LYS A 79 23.99 -14.89 2.74
N ASP A 80 23.66 -13.78 3.41
CA ASP A 80 22.36 -13.59 4.03
C ASP A 80 21.24 -13.49 2.98
N ILE A 81 21.48 -12.83 1.83
CA ILE A 81 20.54 -12.83 0.69
C ILE A 81 20.30 -14.25 0.17
N ILE A 82 21.37 -15.02 -0.09
CA ILE A 82 21.24 -16.39 -0.61
C ILE A 82 20.42 -17.27 0.36
N ARG A 83 20.65 -17.11 1.66
CA ARG A 83 19.89 -17.82 2.70
C ARG A 83 18.41 -17.41 2.69
N GLU A 84 18.10 -16.13 2.58
CA GLU A 84 16.71 -15.67 2.48
C GLU A 84 16.00 -16.16 1.23
N GLU A 85 16.69 -16.22 0.09
CA GLU A 85 16.12 -16.78 -1.15
C GLU A 85 15.78 -18.26 -0.98
N HIS A 86 16.65 -19.03 -0.32
CA HIS A 86 16.40 -20.42 0.01
C HIS A 86 15.17 -20.59 0.92
N ASN A 87 15.08 -19.79 2.00
CA ASN A 87 13.94 -19.80 2.92
C ASN A 87 12.62 -19.42 2.21
N THR A 88 12.68 -18.43 1.32
CA THR A 88 11.54 -17.95 0.53
C THR A 88 11.07 -19.02 -0.45
N THR A 89 12.01 -19.70 -1.13
CA THR A 89 11.72 -20.81 -2.04
C THR A 89 11.03 -21.96 -1.33
N ILE A 90 11.49 -22.34 -0.14
CA ILE A 90 10.85 -23.37 0.68
C ILE A 90 9.41 -22.97 1.03
N THR A 91 9.23 -21.73 1.51
CA THR A 91 7.90 -21.21 1.87
C THR A 91 6.98 -21.22 0.65
N TRP A 92 7.46 -20.76 -0.50
CA TRP A 92 6.72 -20.75 -1.76
C TRP A 92 6.28 -22.16 -2.17
N ASN A 93 7.17 -23.14 -2.10
CA ASN A 93 6.85 -24.54 -2.41
C ASN A 93 5.81 -25.12 -1.45
N GLN A 94 5.85 -24.76 -0.16
CA GLN A 94 4.81 -25.15 0.80
C GLN A 94 3.45 -24.54 0.44
N VAL A 95 3.40 -23.27 0.04
CA VAL A 95 2.16 -22.63 -0.43
C VAL A 95 1.63 -23.31 -1.68
N LEU A 96 2.50 -23.60 -2.67
CA LEU A 96 2.11 -24.34 -3.87
C LEU A 96 1.58 -25.74 -3.56
N ALA A 97 2.12 -26.41 -2.54
CA ALA A 97 1.64 -27.70 -2.06
C ALA A 97 0.31 -27.61 -1.26
N GLY A 98 -0.30 -26.43 -1.15
CA GLY A 98 -1.57 -26.22 -0.47
C GLY A 98 -1.46 -26.00 1.04
N THR A 99 -0.24 -25.80 1.56
CA THR A 99 -0.07 -25.45 2.98
C THR A 99 -0.70 -24.08 3.23
N GLN A 100 -1.66 -24.01 4.16
CA GLN A 100 -2.29 -22.74 4.50
C GLN A 100 -1.29 -21.79 5.16
N THR A 101 -1.23 -20.57 4.65
CA THR A 101 -0.49 -19.47 5.26
C THR A 101 -1.30 -18.84 6.39
N LYS A 102 -0.68 -17.95 7.18
CA LYS A 102 -1.33 -17.28 8.31
C LYS A 102 -2.58 -16.54 7.83
N ASN A 103 -3.72 -16.89 8.43
CA ASN A 103 -5.00 -16.25 8.11
C ASN A 103 -4.96 -14.74 8.38
N LYS A 104 -5.51 -13.99 7.43
CA LYS A 104 -5.78 -12.56 7.61
C LYS A 104 -6.76 -12.43 8.79
N ARG A 105 -6.64 -11.34 9.56
CA ARG A 105 -7.60 -11.10 10.65
C ARG A 105 -8.97 -10.82 10.03
N LYS A 106 -10.01 -11.52 10.49
CA LYS A 106 -11.40 -11.39 10.02
C LYS A 106 -11.90 -9.95 9.87
N LYS A 107 -11.48 -9.04 10.74
CA LYS A 107 -11.86 -7.62 10.65
C LYS A 107 -11.42 -6.96 9.35
N TYR A 108 -10.28 -7.36 8.79
CA TYR A 108 -9.74 -6.80 7.55
C TYR A 108 -10.40 -7.42 6.33
N GLU A 109 -10.70 -8.73 6.37
CA GLU A 109 -11.47 -9.44 5.33
C GLU A 109 -12.83 -8.78 5.12
N LYS A 110 -13.58 -8.55 6.21
CA LYS A 110 -14.87 -7.84 6.15
C LYS A 110 -14.78 -6.43 5.56
N ILE A 111 -13.65 -5.75 5.74
CA ILE A 111 -13.45 -4.42 5.13
C ILE A 111 -13.20 -4.55 3.64
N ASP A 112 -12.39 -5.53 3.20
CA ASP A 112 -12.15 -5.78 1.77
C ASP A 112 -13.44 -6.17 1.06
N GLU A 113 -14.24 -7.06 1.65
CA GLU A 113 -15.56 -7.45 1.13
C GLU A 113 -16.46 -6.22 0.89
N ARG A 114 -16.50 -5.28 1.83
CA ARG A 114 -17.30 -4.05 1.68
C ARG A 114 -16.77 -3.15 0.58
N ILE A 115 -15.44 -3.05 0.43
CA ILE A 115 -14.81 -2.23 -0.61
C ILE A 115 -15.11 -2.83 -1.99
N LYS A 116 -15.10 -4.16 -2.15
CA LYS A 116 -15.40 -4.82 -3.42
C LYS A 116 -16.84 -4.68 -3.89
N ILE A 117 -17.78 -4.47 -2.97
CA ILE A 117 -19.22 -4.35 -3.26
C ILE A 117 -19.61 -2.90 -3.60
N MET A 118 -18.71 -1.93 -3.37
CA MET A 118 -18.93 -0.50 -3.59
C MET A 118 -18.65 -0.10 -5.04
#